data_AF-A0A976RSA1-F1
#
_entry.id   AF-A0A976RSA1-F1
#
_cell.length_a   1.000
_cell.length_b   1.000
_cell.length_c   1.000
_cell.angle_alpha   90.00
_cell.angle_beta   90.00
_cell.angle_gamma   90.00
#
_symmetry.space_group_name_H-M   'P 1'
#
loop_
_entity.id
_entity.type
_entity.pdbx_description
1 polymer ?
#
loop_
_entity_poly.entity_id
_entity_poly.type
_entity_poly.pdbx_seq_one_letter_code
_entity_poly.pdbx_strand_id
1 'polypeptide(L)'
;MNFYSYNYLNQNYDRLNYAFLLIMILFAVALIVLGTKYLKNRTNLKFRDLIILTLFVALAMVGIQITNINNSGYSNGQQTARFLKQISIEHHVELNHVYSDSNVIKDGMTIKVGSKYYSVTVNDSQTGYKLNSIDAIKGQQINYVHRNDFNLNLFHNSYVVLWLKLLVGFIMLVVQIDLSGKSNLAQSTTIDQMQNYVLGGIIGGMIYNSAITILQFTIILLLWSIIIFGGKILAKNTNLFKNILIGKPRTVIKNGHVNIDDILKMGMSADDLMFNLRLNGINDYRKVKNASIERNGSLTIDNENQSDAYIVIADGAVNHDALVKLNMTEQDLKQRLVVKGKSFTFKQVFLAQIIDGELSFILYPQIKNKTIVSRIRKYLWNSNSNVN
;
A
#
# COMPACT_ATOMS: atom_id res chain seq x y z
N MET A 1 -29.65 -16.02 27.94
CA MET A 1 -28.35 -16.73 28.02
C MET A 1 -28.26 -17.71 26.86
N ASN A 2 -27.09 -17.86 26.23
CA ASN A 2 -26.91 -18.78 25.09
C ASN A 2 -26.50 -20.17 25.58
N PHE A 3 -27.12 -21.22 25.03
CA PHE A 3 -26.79 -22.61 25.29
C PHE A 3 -26.37 -23.28 23.99
N TYR A 4 -25.11 -23.72 23.93
CA TYR A 4 -24.49 -24.32 22.76
C TYR A 4 -24.67 -25.83 22.76
N SER A 5 -25.10 -26.36 21.61
CA SER A 5 -25.23 -27.81 21.40
C SER A 5 -23.87 -28.48 21.16
N TYR A 6 -23.82 -29.82 21.30
CA TYR A 6 -22.67 -30.64 20.89
C TYR A 6 -22.20 -30.33 19.46
N ASN A 7 -23.13 -30.25 18.52
CA ASN A 7 -22.83 -30.03 17.10
C ASN A 7 -22.17 -28.67 16.87
N TYR A 8 -22.63 -27.63 17.59
CA TYR A 8 -22.02 -26.30 17.51
C TYR A 8 -20.58 -26.30 18.03
N LEU A 9 -20.34 -26.93 19.18
CA LEU A 9 -19.03 -26.98 19.82
C LEU A 9 -18.01 -27.82 19.04
N ASN A 10 -18.47 -28.80 18.25
CA ASN A 10 -17.60 -29.67 17.45
C ASN A 10 -17.32 -29.17 16.01
N GLN A 11 -18.20 -28.35 15.41
CA GLN A 11 -18.16 -28.04 13.96
C GLN A 11 -17.13 -26.99 13.50
N ASN A 12 -16.47 -26.24 14.40
CA ASN A 12 -15.67 -25.07 14.02
C ASN A 12 -14.28 -25.37 13.43
N TYR A 13 -13.73 -26.59 13.60
CA TYR A 13 -12.38 -26.92 13.12
C TYR A 13 -12.34 -27.58 11.73
N ASP A 14 -13.28 -28.49 11.45
CA ASP A 14 -13.23 -29.30 10.22
C ASP A 14 -13.42 -28.47 8.95
N ARG A 15 -14.33 -27.47 8.96
CA ARG A 15 -14.63 -26.68 7.76
C ARG A 15 -13.50 -25.75 7.32
N LEU A 16 -12.75 -25.17 8.27
CA LEU A 16 -11.59 -24.35 7.94
C LEU A 16 -10.47 -25.21 7.34
N ASN A 17 -10.24 -26.41 7.88
CA ASN A 17 -9.27 -27.36 7.32
C ASN A 17 -9.61 -27.77 5.87
N TYR A 18 -10.88 -28.04 5.57
CA TYR A 18 -11.30 -28.32 4.18
C TYR A 18 -11.12 -27.13 3.24
N ALA A 19 -11.39 -25.90 3.70
CA ALA A 19 -11.14 -24.69 2.91
C ALA A 19 -9.64 -24.49 2.63
N PHE A 20 -8.78 -24.68 3.64
CA PHE A 20 -7.32 -24.65 3.46
C PHE A 20 -6.83 -25.72 2.48
N LEU A 21 -7.37 -26.95 2.54
CA LEU A 21 -7.06 -28.01 1.58
C LEU A 21 -7.44 -27.64 0.15
N LEU A 22 -8.61 -27.05 -0.07
CA LEU A 22 -9.04 -26.60 -1.39
C LEU A 22 -8.09 -25.53 -1.94
N ILE A 23 -7.71 -24.56 -1.12
CA ILE A 23 -6.74 -23.51 -1.49
C ILE A 23 -5.37 -24.11 -1.83
N MET A 24 -4.90 -25.09 -1.04
CA MET A 24 -3.65 -25.81 -1.31
C MET A 24 -3.66 -26.53 -2.67
N ILE A 25 -4.78 -27.16 -3.02
CA ILE A 25 -4.96 -27.79 -4.33
C ILE A 25 -4.91 -26.74 -5.44
N LEU A 26 -5.53 -25.57 -5.27
CA LEU A 26 -5.46 -24.48 -6.25
C LEU A 26 -4.03 -23.98 -6.47
N PHE A 27 -3.23 -23.83 -5.41
CA PHE A 27 -1.82 -23.46 -5.53
C PHE A 27 -0.98 -24.55 -6.21
N ALA A 28 -1.25 -25.83 -5.91
CA ALA A 28 -0.58 -26.95 -6.59
C ALA A 28 -0.91 -26.98 -8.10
N VAL A 29 -2.18 -26.78 -8.47
CA VAL A 29 -2.61 -26.66 -9.87
C VAL A 29 -1.95 -25.45 -10.53
N ALA A 30 -1.89 -24.30 -9.86
CA ALA A 30 -1.22 -23.10 -10.37
C ALA A 30 0.28 -23.36 -10.63
N LEU A 31 0.98 -24.07 -9.75
CA LEU A 31 2.37 -24.45 -9.95
C LEU A 31 2.56 -25.35 -11.18
N ILE A 32 1.65 -26.30 -11.41
CA ILE A 32 1.68 -27.16 -12.61
C ILE A 32 1.46 -26.32 -13.88
N VAL A 33 0.45 -25.45 -13.88
CA VAL A 33 0.15 -24.58 -15.04
C VAL A 33 1.30 -23.62 -15.33
N LEU A 34 1.88 -23.00 -14.30
CA LEU A 34 3.01 -22.10 -14.46
C LEU A 34 4.27 -22.87 -14.88
N GLY A 35 4.51 -24.05 -14.32
CA GLY A 35 5.60 -24.95 -14.70
C GLY A 35 5.53 -25.35 -16.16
N THR A 36 4.36 -25.75 -16.66
CA THR A 36 4.18 -26.05 -18.10
C THR A 36 4.41 -24.83 -18.98
N LYS A 37 3.92 -23.65 -18.60
CA LYS A 37 4.20 -22.39 -19.33
C LYS A 37 5.68 -22.02 -19.32
N TYR A 38 6.37 -22.20 -18.21
CA TYR A 38 7.81 -21.95 -18.10
C TYR A 38 8.61 -22.91 -18.98
N LEU A 39 8.28 -24.20 -18.96
CA LEU A 39 8.94 -25.19 -19.82
C LEU A 39 8.74 -24.88 -21.31
N LYS A 40 7.56 -24.39 -21.70
CA LYS A 40 7.27 -23.97 -23.08
C LYS A 40 7.97 -22.66 -23.47
N ASN A 41 8.13 -21.73 -22.54
CA ASN A 41 8.70 -20.40 -22.77
C ASN A 41 9.91 -20.10 -21.86
N ARG A 42 10.96 -20.92 -21.94
CA ARG A 42 12.16 -20.83 -21.06
C ARG A 42 12.91 -19.50 -21.09
N THR A 43 12.73 -18.69 -22.12
CA THR A 43 13.37 -17.37 -22.25
C THR A 43 12.62 -16.25 -21.54
N ASN A 44 11.37 -16.47 -21.12
CA ASN A 44 10.59 -15.47 -20.42
C ASN A 44 10.74 -15.63 -18.89
N LEU A 45 11.64 -14.82 -18.33
CA LEU A 45 11.96 -14.80 -16.90
C LEU A 45 10.75 -14.54 -15.99
N LYS A 46 9.66 -13.94 -16.50
CA LYS A 46 8.44 -13.68 -15.72
C LYS A 46 7.82 -14.97 -15.16
N PHE A 47 7.86 -16.08 -15.90
CA PHE A 47 7.29 -17.34 -15.43
C PHE A 47 8.14 -17.99 -14.33
N ARG A 48 9.47 -17.85 -14.41
CA ARG A 48 10.38 -18.31 -13.34
C ARG A 48 10.04 -17.60 -12.03
N ASP A 49 9.93 -16.28 -12.07
CA ASP A 49 9.68 -15.48 -10.87
C ASP A 49 8.28 -15.77 -10.28
N LEU A 50 7.27 -15.99 -11.15
CA LEU A 50 5.93 -16.38 -10.72
C LEU A 50 5.88 -17.76 -10.07
N ILE A 51 6.63 -18.74 -10.59
CA ILE A 51 6.72 -20.08 -9.99
C ILE A 51 7.37 -20.00 -8.61
N ILE A 52 8.48 -19.27 -8.48
CA ILE A 52 9.18 -19.10 -7.21
C ILE A 52 8.24 -18.47 -6.17
N LEU A 53 7.56 -17.37 -6.53
CA LEU A 53 6.60 -16.72 -5.65
C LEU A 53 5.47 -17.67 -5.22
N THR A 54 4.86 -18.37 -6.18
CA THR A 54 3.76 -19.31 -5.94
C THR A 54 4.20 -20.45 -5.02
N LEU A 55 5.43 -20.94 -5.18
CA LEU A 55 6.03 -21.99 -4.35
C LEU A 55 6.23 -21.51 -2.91
N PHE A 56 6.75 -20.31 -2.70
CA PHE A 56 6.91 -19.73 -1.36
C PHE A 56 5.56 -19.58 -0.63
N VAL A 57 4.52 -19.13 -1.34
CA VAL A 57 3.17 -19.02 -0.77
C VAL A 57 2.61 -20.39 -0.41
N ALA A 58 2.77 -21.39 -1.29
CA ALA A 58 2.34 -22.76 -1.01
C ALA A 58 3.05 -23.36 0.21
N LEU A 59 4.37 -23.16 0.33
CA LEU A 59 5.15 -23.62 1.50
C LEU A 59 4.71 -22.92 2.79
N ALA A 60 4.47 -21.61 2.75
CA ALA A 60 3.95 -20.88 3.91
C ALA A 60 2.56 -21.40 4.32
N MET A 61 1.68 -21.70 3.36
CA MET A 61 0.37 -22.29 3.63
C MET A 61 0.47 -23.69 4.25
N VAL A 62 1.39 -24.54 3.77
CA VAL A 62 1.68 -25.84 4.41
C VAL A 62 2.16 -25.62 5.85
N GLY A 63 3.05 -24.67 6.09
CA GLY A 63 3.52 -24.33 7.43
C GLY A 63 2.41 -23.87 8.37
N ILE A 64 1.49 -23.02 7.89
CA ILE A 64 0.30 -22.59 8.64
C ILE A 64 -0.60 -23.80 8.92
N GLN A 65 -0.81 -24.69 7.94
CA GLN A 65 -1.67 -25.87 8.12
C GLN A 65 -1.06 -26.88 9.09
N ILE A 66 0.25 -27.13 9.03
CA ILE A 66 0.98 -27.95 10.01
C ILE A 66 0.85 -27.33 11.40
N THR A 67 0.99 -26.01 11.52
CA THR A 67 0.79 -25.30 12.78
C THR A 67 -0.64 -25.44 13.30
N ASN A 68 -1.66 -25.33 12.44
CA ASN A 68 -3.07 -25.52 12.82
C ASN A 68 -3.34 -26.96 13.27
N ILE A 69 -2.76 -27.95 12.58
CA ILE A 69 -2.87 -29.38 12.93
C ILE A 69 -2.13 -29.68 14.23
N ASN A 70 -0.93 -29.14 14.44
CA ASN A 70 -0.15 -29.36 15.66
C ASN A 70 -0.76 -28.63 16.87
N ASN A 71 -1.33 -27.44 16.64
CA ASN A 71 -2.12 -26.72 17.64
C ASN A 71 -3.54 -27.30 17.79
N SER A 72 -3.86 -28.41 17.12
CA SER A 72 -5.06 -29.21 17.38
C SER A 72 -4.95 -30.05 18.66
N GLY A 73 -4.22 -29.56 19.67
CA GLY A 73 -4.61 -29.87 21.05
C GLY A 73 -6.07 -29.43 21.21
N TYR A 74 -6.92 -30.29 21.79
CA TYR A 74 -8.37 -30.10 21.80
C TYR A 74 -8.74 -28.66 22.11
N SER A 75 -9.30 -27.94 21.12
CA SER A 75 -9.85 -26.61 21.38
C SER A 75 -10.84 -26.72 22.54
N ASN A 76 -10.94 -25.69 23.38
CA ASN A 76 -11.81 -25.73 24.56
C ASN A 76 -13.24 -26.19 24.21
N GLY A 77 -13.76 -25.78 23.05
CA GLY A 77 -15.07 -26.21 22.55
C GLY A 77 -15.16 -27.71 22.29
N GLN A 78 -14.13 -28.35 21.72
CA GLN A 78 -14.10 -29.81 21.53
C GLN A 78 -14.02 -30.57 22.86
N GLN A 79 -13.28 -30.05 23.85
CA GLN A 79 -13.24 -30.64 25.18
C GLN A 79 -14.63 -30.60 25.83
N THR A 80 -15.29 -29.44 25.77
CA THR A 80 -16.67 -29.30 26.25
C THR A 80 -17.64 -30.18 25.46
N ALA A 81 -17.49 -30.32 24.14
CA ALA A 81 -18.34 -31.21 23.34
C ALA A 81 -18.19 -32.68 23.77
N ARG A 82 -16.97 -33.14 24.04
CA ARG A 82 -16.73 -34.50 24.55
C ARG A 82 -17.31 -34.70 25.95
N PHE A 83 -17.16 -33.70 26.80
CA PHE A 83 -17.78 -33.68 28.12
C PHE A 83 -19.32 -33.80 28.03
N LEU A 84 -19.96 -33.03 27.14
CA LEU A 84 -21.41 -33.16 26.88
C LEU A 84 -21.79 -34.54 26.34
N LYS A 85 -20.94 -35.13 25.48
CA LYS A 85 -21.16 -36.49 24.97
C LYS A 85 -21.09 -37.53 26.08
N GLN A 86 -20.16 -37.39 27.02
CA GLN A 86 -20.07 -38.27 28.18
C GLN A 86 -21.32 -38.17 29.06
N ILE A 87 -21.78 -36.95 29.37
CA ILE A 87 -23.01 -36.72 30.14
C ILE A 87 -24.24 -37.30 29.44
N SER A 88 -24.33 -37.15 28.11
CA SER A 88 -25.40 -37.76 27.31
C SER A 88 -25.46 -39.28 27.48
N ILE A 89 -24.29 -39.94 27.49
CA ILE A 89 -24.18 -41.40 27.71
C ILE A 89 -24.57 -41.77 29.14
N GLU A 90 -24.04 -41.07 30.15
CA GLU A 90 -24.29 -41.36 31.58
C GLU A 90 -25.75 -41.15 31.97
N HIS A 91 -26.43 -40.16 31.40
CA HIS A 91 -27.83 -39.85 31.71
C HIS A 91 -28.83 -40.50 30.74
N HIS A 92 -28.37 -41.28 29.77
CA HIS A 92 -29.21 -41.92 28.74
C HIS A 92 -30.11 -40.91 27.99
N VAL A 93 -29.60 -39.72 27.72
CA VAL A 93 -30.30 -38.66 26.98
C VAL A 93 -29.66 -38.49 25.62
N GLU A 94 -30.46 -38.34 24.57
CA GLU A 94 -29.93 -38.10 23.22
C GLU A 94 -29.07 -36.82 23.17
N LEU A 95 -27.99 -36.86 22.38
CA LEU A 95 -26.99 -35.80 22.30
C LEU A 95 -27.53 -34.44 21.79
N ASN A 96 -28.61 -34.48 21.00
CA ASN A 96 -29.38 -33.31 20.54
C ASN A 96 -30.17 -32.62 21.67
N HIS A 97 -30.29 -33.22 22.85
CA HIS A 97 -30.98 -32.66 24.01
C HIS A 97 -30.01 -32.23 25.13
N VAL A 98 -28.71 -32.18 24.83
CA VAL A 98 -27.66 -31.76 25.77
C VAL A 98 -26.99 -30.46 25.30
N TYR A 99 -26.92 -29.47 26.19
CA TYR A 99 -26.40 -28.14 25.89
C TYR A 99 -25.50 -27.61 27.01
N SER A 100 -24.55 -26.73 26.68
CA SER A 100 -23.68 -26.02 27.61
C SER A 100 -23.79 -24.51 27.44
N ASP A 101 -23.79 -23.74 28.51
CA ASP A 101 -23.70 -22.27 28.44
C ASP A 101 -22.28 -21.74 28.15
N SER A 102 -21.28 -22.63 28.20
CA SER A 102 -19.86 -22.32 28.04
C SER A 102 -19.23 -23.18 26.94
N ASN A 103 -18.20 -22.65 26.28
CA ASN A 103 -17.33 -23.37 25.34
C ASN A 103 -16.00 -23.80 25.99
N VAL A 104 -15.87 -23.63 27.30
CA VAL A 104 -14.74 -24.09 28.12
C VAL A 104 -15.30 -24.80 29.34
N ILE A 105 -14.70 -25.93 29.72
CA ILE A 105 -15.02 -26.60 30.99
C ILE A 105 -14.52 -25.72 32.12
N LYS A 106 -15.42 -25.24 32.96
CA LYS A 106 -15.09 -24.38 34.10
C LYS A 106 -16.06 -24.60 35.24
N ASP A 107 -15.61 -24.30 36.45
CA ASP A 107 -16.45 -24.33 37.64
C ASP A 107 -17.62 -23.34 37.50
N GLY A 108 -18.82 -23.79 37.87
CA GLY A 108 -20.06 -23.02 37.79
C GLY A 108 -20.68 -22.90 36.40
N MET A 109 -20.16 -23.61 35.38
CA MET A 109 -20.85 -23.65 34.08
C MET A 109 -22.17 -24.41 34.18
N THR A 110 -23.16 -24.00 33.39
CA THR A 110 -24.48 -24.61 33.37
C THR A 110 -24.64 -25.52 32.17
N ILE A 111 -25.08 -26.75 32.42
CA ILE A 111 -25.48 -27.68 31.38
C ILE A 111 -26.98 -27.97 31.47
N LYS A 112 -27.61 -28.15 30.31
CA LYS A 112 -28.97 -28.66 30.20
C LYS A 112 -28.91 -30.09 29.70
N VAL A 113 -29.58 -31.00 30.40
CA VAL A 113 -29.67 -32.42 30.03
C VAL A 113 -31.16 -32.79 30.00
N GLY A 114 -31.72 -32.90 28.80
CA GLY A 114 -33.15 -33.12 28.61
C GLY A 114 -33.97 -31.93 29.11
N SER A 115 -34.75 -32.11 30.18
CA SER A 115 -35.59 -31.07 30.79
C SER A 115 -34.97 -30.42 32.03
N LYS A 116 -33.86 -30.94 32.55
CA LYS A 116 -33.23 -30.49 33.79
C LYS A 116 -31.96 -29.67 33.53
N TYR A 117 -31.64 -28.78 34.46
CA TYR A 117 -30.42 -27.98 34.45
C TYR A 117 -29.50 -28.42 35.58
N TYR A 118 -28.20 -28.40 35.32
CA TYR A 118 -27.17 -28.75 36.28
C TYR A 118 -26.07 -27.70 36.25
N SER A 119 -25.60 -27.29 37.42
CA SER A 119 -24.33 -26.56 37.57
C SER A 119 -23.19 -27.57 37.70
N VAL A 120 -22.11 -27.36 36.96
CA VAL A 120 -20.93 -28.24 36.97
C VAL A 120 -19.91 -27.70 37.95
N THR A 121 -19.53 -28.54 38.92
CA THR A 121 -18.39 -28.28 39.79
C THR A 121 -17.21 -29.12 39.33
N VAL A 122 -16.07 -28.50 39.07
CA VAL A 122 -14.89 -29.18 38.52
C VAL A 122 -13.75 -29.08 39.53
N ASN A 123 -12.97 -30.15 39.71
CA ASN A 123 -11.79 -30.10 40.56
C ASN A 123 -10.65 -29.27 39.93
N ASP A 124 -9.68 -28.82 40.73
CA ASP A 124 -8.58 -27.97 40.27
C ASP A 124 -7.76 -28.57 39.11
N SER A 125 -7.70 -29.91 39.04
CA SER A 125 -7.00 -30.64 37.96
C SER A 125 -7.87 -30.92 36.73
N GLN A 126 -9.15 -30.54 36.73
CA GLN A 126 -10.15 -30.79 35.68
C GLN A 126 -10.29 -32.27 35.27
N THR A 127 -9.96 -33.18 36.18
CA THR A 127 -10.04 -34.63 35.99
C THR A 127 -11.34 -35.22 36.49
N GLY A 128 -12.08 -34.49 37.33
CA GLY A 128 -13.34 -34.95 37.91
C GLY A 128 -14.36 -33.82 38.01
N TYR A 129 -15.63 -34.19 37.91
CA TYR A 129 -16.76 -33.25 37.98
C TYR A 129 -17.87 -33.76 38.89
N LYS A 130 -18.69 -32.82 39.37
CA LYS A 130 -19.98 -33.08 40.01
C LYS A 130 -21.07 -32.27 39.32
N LEU A 131 -22.24 -32.86 39.20
CA LEU A 131 -23.43 -32.20 38.65
C LEU A 131 -24.41 -31.90 39.78
N ASN A 132 -24.64 -30.61 40.04
CA ASN A 132 -25.60 -30.15 41.03
C ASN A 132 -26.87 -29.69 40.32
N SER A 133 -28.01 -30.31 40.63
CA SER A 133 -29.30 -29.92 40.03
C SER A 133 -29.64 -28.48 40.39
N ILE A 134 -30.04 -27.69 39.39
CA ILE A 134 -30.47 -26.30 39.58
C ILE A 134 -31.78 -26.06 38.84
N ASP A 135 -32.58 -25.11 39.33
CA ASP A 135 -33.79 -24.64 38.66
C ASP A 135 -33.50 -23.36 37.88
N ALA A 136 -34.02 -23.28 36.66
CA ALA A 136 -33.92 -22.07 35.86
C ALA A 136 -34.86 -20.99 36.43
N ILE A 137 -34.35 -19.77 36.58
CA ILE A 137 -35.16 -18.63 36.99
C ILE A 137 -36.18 -18.33 35.88
N LYS A 138 -37.47 -18.45 36.21
CA LYS A 138 -38.58 -18.17 35.28
C LYS A 138 -38.51 -16.71 34.82
N GLY A 139 -38.45 -16.50 33.50
CA GLY A 139 -38.45 -15.16 32.88
C GLY A 139 -37.18 -14.78 32.11
N GLN A 140 -36.09 -15.54 32.23
CA GLN A 140 -34.94 -15.35 31.35
C GLN A 140 -35.14 -16.04 30.00
N GLN A 141 -34.90 -15.31 28.90
CA GLN A 141 -34.85 -15.89 27.56
C GLN A 141 -33.58 -16.73 27.39
N ILE A 142 -33.76 -18.03 27.18
CA ILE A 142 -32.69 -18.99 26.86
C ILE A 142 -32.66 -19.18 25.35
N ASN A 143 -31.53 -18.87 24.73
CA ASN A 143 -31.32 -19.03 23.30
C ASN A 143 -30.49 -20.29 23.04
N TYR A 144 -31.03 -21.25 22.28
CA TYR A 144 -30.36 -22.51 21.97
C TYR A 144 -29.66 -22.42 20.62
N VAL A 145 -28.34 -22.57 20.63
CA VAL A 145 -27.48 -22.47 19.44
C VAL A 145 -27.16 -23.87 18.94
N HIS A 146 -27.91 -24.31 17.93
CA HIS A 146 -27.79 -25.66 17.36
C HIS A 146 -26.79 -25.75 16.20
N ARG A 147 -26.67 -24.68 15.42
CA ARG A 147 -25.73 -24.57 14.30
C ARG A 147 -25.08 -23.20 14.33
N ASN A 148 -23.85 -23.16 13.86
CA ASN A 148 -23.29 -21.90 13.39
C ASN A 148 -24.04 -21.58 12.10
N ASP A 149 -25.06 -20.72 12.19
CA ASP A 149 -25.53 -19.98 11.01
C ASP A 149 -24.29 -19.39 10.36
N PHE A 150 -24.19 -19.52 9.04
CA PHE A 150 -23.03 -19.11 8.26
C PHE A 150 -22.93 -17.57 8.27
N ASN A 151 -22.61 -17.00 9.41
CA ASN A 151 -22.12 -15.66 9.52
C ASN A 151 -20.67 -15.72 9.06
N LEU A 152 -20.49 -15.42 7.77
CA LEU A 152 -19.20 -15.03 7.22
C LEU A 152 -18.82 -13.69 7.87
N ASN A 153 -18.46 -13.72 9.15
CA ASN A 153 -17.74 -12.63 9.78
C ASN A 153 -16.30 -12.66 9.23
N LEU A 154 -16.17 -12.48 7.90
CA LEU A 154 -14.92 -12.30 7.15
C LEU A 154 -14.01 -11.30 7.88
N PHE A 155 -14.62 -10.24 8.42
CA PHE A 155 -13.92 -9.17 9.12
C PHE A 155 -13.46 -9.52 10.55
N HIS A 156 -13.82 -10.68 11.11
CA HIS A 156 -13.28 -11.16 12.40
C HIS A 156 -12.18 -12.21 12.23
N ASN A 157 -11.99 -12.78 11.04
CA ASN A 157 -10.90 -13.71 10.80
C ASN A 157 -9.57 -12.93 10.67
N SER A 158 -8.65 -13.15 11.60
CA SER A 158 -7.37 -12.43 11.67
C SER A 158 -6.57 -12.46 10.37
N TYR A 159 -6.64 -13.56 9.59
CA TYR A 159 -5.95 -13.67 8.31
C TYR A 159 -6.63 -12.88 7.19
N VAL A 160 -7.96 -12.85 7.16
CA VAL A 160 -8.72 -12.04 6.19
C VAL A 160 -8.50 -10.56 6.46
N VAL A 161 -8.51 -10.15 7.73
CA VAL A 161 -8.21 -8.77 8.12
C VAL A 161 -6.78 -8.37 7.71
N LEU A 162 -5.79 -9.25 7.94
CA LEU A 162 -4.41 -9.02 7.51
C LEU A 162 -4.32 -8.89 5.98
N TRP A 163 -4.99 -9.76 5.23
CA TRP A 163 -5.00 -9.73 3.77
C TRP A 163 -5.66 -8.46 3.23
N LEU A 164 -6.77 -8.03 3.82
CA LEU A 164 -7.44 -6.77 3.48
C LEU A 164 -6.57 -5.56 3.79
N LYS A 165 -5.88 -5.52 4.94
CA LYS A 165 -4.92 -4.45 5.24
C LYS A 165 -3.78 -4.41 4.22
N LEU A 166 -3.24 -5.56 3.83
CA LEU A 166 -2.22 -5.64 2.78
C LEU A 166 -2.73 -5.09 1.44
N LEU A 167 -3.94 -5.48 1.03
CA LEU A 167 -4.55 -4.99 -0.21
C LEU A 167 -4.78 -3.47 -0.17
N VAL A 168 -5.31 -2.95 0.93
CA VAL A 168 -5.50 -1.50 1.13
C VAL A 168 -4.15 -0.78 1.09
N GLY A 169 -3.13 -1.29 1.79
CA GLY A 169 -1.79 -0.71 1.80
C GLY A 169 -1.16 -0.68 0.40
N PHE A 170 -1.31 -1.76 -0.36
CA PHE A 170 -0.83 -1.85 -1.75
C PHE A 170 -1.55 -0.85 -2.67
N ILE A 171 -2.88 -0.78 -2.61
CA ILE A 171 -3.65 0.19 -3.41
C ILE A 171 -3.21 1.61 -3.06
N MET A 172 -3.05 1.91 -1.77
CA MET A 172 -2.60 3.24 -1.32
C MET A 172 -1.18 3.55 -1.80
N LEU A 173 -0.26 2.59 -1.80
CA LEU A 173 1.08 2.75 -2.40
C LEU A 173 0.99 3.15 -3.87
N VAL A 174 0.24 2.39 -4.67
CA VAL A 174 0.07 2.64 -6.11
C VAL A 174 -0.53 4.02 -6.34
N VAL A 175 -1.64 4.34 -5.65
CA VAL A 175 -2.31 5.64 -5.76
C VAL A 175 -1.35 6.79 -5.39
N GLN A 176 -0.55 6.64 -4.34
CA GLN A 176 0.39 7.69 -3.93
C GLN A 176 1.57 7.87 -4.90
N ILE A 177 2.06 6.79 -5.51
CA ILE A 177 3.11 6.85 -6.53
C ILE A 177 2.56 7.51 -7.80
N ASP A 178 1.37 7.10 -8.25
CA ASP A 178 0.74 7.66 -9.45
C ASP A 178 0.38 9.14 -9.28
N LEU A 179 -0.19 9.52 -8.14
CA LEU A 179 -0.49 10.92 -7.79
C LEU A 179 0.79 11.76 -7.65
N SER A 180 1.93 11.15 -7.36
CA SER A 180 3.22 11.86 -7.34
C SER A 180 3.70 12.26 -8.74
N GLY A 181 3.06 11.75 -9.81
CA GLY A 181 3.15 12.29 -11.17
C GLY A 181 4.49 12.07 -11.87
N LYS A 182 5.36 11.18 -11.36
CA LYS A 182 6.66 10.91 -11.96
C LYS A 182 6.64 9.59 -12.72
N SER A 183 6.99 9.66 -14.00
CA SER A 183 7.42 8.50 -14.78
C SER A 183 8.69 7.92 -14.13
N ASN A 184 8.84 6.60 -14.10
CA ASN A 184 10.06 5.89 -13.68
C ASN A 184 11.35 6.33 -14.40
N LEU A 185 11.24 7.19 -15.42
CA LEU A 185 12.35 7.82 -16.15
C LEU A 185 12.90 9.08 -15.47
N ALA A 186 12.14 9.75 -14.61
CA ALA A 186 12.65 10.84 -13.79
C ALA A 186 13.27 10.24 -12.52
N GLN A 187 14.55 10.53 -12.25
CA GLN A 187 15.19 10.04 -11.04
C GLN A 187 14.35 10.41 -9.81
N SER A 188 14.03 9.42 -8.97
CA SER A 188 13.22 9.64 -7.78
C SER A 188 13.89 10.66 -6.87
N THR A 189 13.15 11.70 -6.47
CA THR A 189 13.71 12.70 -5.55
C THR A 189 13.88 12.09 -4.16
N THR A 190 14.77 12.66 -3.34
CA THR A 190 14.99 12.20 -1.96
C THR A 190 13.68 12.10 -1.18
N ILE A 191 12.76 13.06 -1.35
CA ILE A 191 11.44 13.01 -0.71
C ILE A 191 10.59 11.82 -1.20
N ASP A 192 10.66 11.44 -2.47
CA ASP A 192 9.93 10.27 -3.00
C ASP A 192 10.49 8.96 -2.43
N GLN A 193 11.82 8.88 -2.28
CA GLN A 193 12.47 7.72 -1.67
C GLN A 193 12.10 7.61 -0.19
N MET A 194 12.17 8.73 0.55
CA MET A 194 11.76 8.77 1.97
C MET A 194 10.28 8.42 2.14
N GLN A 195 9.41 8.92 1.26
CA GLN A 195 7.99 8.55 1.23
C GLN A 195 7.83 7.03 1.14
N ASN A 196 8.51 6.39 0.19
CA ASN A 196 8.39 4.94 -0.02
C ASN A 196 8.90 4.14 1.19
N TYR A 197 9.99 4.55 1.82
CA TYR A 197 10.54 3.86 2.99
C TYR A 197 9.64 3.98 4.21
N VAL A 198 9.17 5.18 4.53
CA VAL A 198 8.29 5.40 5.68
C VAL A 198 6.95 4.69 5.45
N LEU A 199 6.41 4.73 4.23
CA LEU A 199 5.15 4.08 3.93
C LEU A 199 5.27 2.54 4.02
N GLY A 200 6.39 1.98 3.57
CA GLY A 200 6.73 0.57 3.78
C GLY A 200 6.77 0.21 5.27
N GLY A 201 7.38 1.05 6.11
CA GLY A 201 7.42 0.87 7.57
C GLY A 201 6.04 0.96 8.22
N ILE A 202 5.20 1.91 7.80
CA ILE A 202 3.82 2.07 8.28
C ILE A 202 2.97 0.84 7.92
N ILE A 203 3.01 0.39 6.66
CA ILE A 203 2.29 -0.81 6.24
C ILE A 203 2.81 -2.02 7.02
N GLY A 204 4.13 -2.24 7.02
CA GLY A 204 4.76 -3.39 7.66
C GLY A 204 4.48 -3.48 9.16
N GLY A 205 4.48 -2.36 9.89
CA GLY A 205 4.17 -2.36 11.32
C GLY A 205 2.70 -2.58 11.64
N MET A 206 1.80 -1.95 10.88
CA MET A 206 0.36 -1.94 11.22
C MET A 206 -0.42 -3.15 10.72
N ILE A 207 0.08 -3.88 9.72
CA ILE A 207 -0.60 -5.09 9.21
C ILE A 207 -0.68 -6.19 10.28
N TYR A 208 0.31 -6.30 11.16
CA TYR A 208 0.37 -7.34 12.19
C TYR A 208 -0.37 -6.98 13.49
N ASN A 209 -0.70 -5.70 13.67
CA ASN A 209 -1.38 -5.26 14.90
C ASN A 209 -2.90 -5.46 14.79
N SER A 210 -3.44 -6.43 15.55
CA SER A 210 -4.88 -6.72 15.58
C SER A 210 -5.72 -5.63 16.27
N ALA A 211 -5.11 -4.79 17.11
CA ALA A 211 -5.82 -3.67 17.76
C ALA A 211 -6.14 -2.54 16.78
N ILE A 212 -5.40 -2.43 15.68
CA ILE A 212 -5.63 -1.41 14.66
C ILE A 212 -6.65 -1.94 13.66
N THR A 213 -7.80 -1.29 13.55
CA THR A 213 -8.84 -1.66 12.58
C THR A 213 -8.43 -1.28 11.15
N ILE A 214 -9.08 -1.87 10.14
CA ILE A 214 -8.83 -1.52 8.72
C ILE A 214 -9.10 -0.03 8.47
N LEU A 215 -10.13 0.53 9.11
CA LEU A 215 -10.46 1.96 9.00
C LEU A 215 -9.36 2.84 9.59
N GLN A 216 -8.89 2.53 10.81
CA GLN A 216 -7.78 3.26 11.43
C GLN A 216 -6.50 3.17 10.59
N PHE A 217 -6.18 1.99 10.07
CA PHE A 217 -5.06 1.78 9.15
C PHE A 217 -5.18 2.68 7.90
N THR A 218 -6.36 2.73 7.30
CA THR A 218 -6.65 3.56 6.11
C THR A 218 -6.52 5.06 6.43
N ILE A 219 -7.03 5.51 7.58
CA ILE A 219 -6.91 6.90 8.03
C ILE A 219 -5.44 7.29 8.20
N ILE A 220 -4.60 6.43 8.80
CA ILE A 220 -3.18 6.73 8.99
C ILE A 220 -2.46 6.87 7.64
N LEU A 221 -2.77 5.99 6.67
CA LEU A 221 -2.22 6.12 5.31
C LEU A 221 -2.67 7.42 4.61
N LEU A 222 -3.91 7.85 4.81
CA LEU A 222 -4.41 9.13 4.30
C LEU A 222 -3.73 10.33 4.96
N LEU A 223 -3.59 10.32 6.28
CA LEU A 223 -2.88 11.38 7.01
C LEU A 223 -1.44 11.51 6.54
N TRP A 224 -0.74 10.38 6.39
CA TRP A 224 0.60 10.36 5.82
C TRP A 224 0.64 10.92 4.39
N SER A 225 -0.32 10.53 3.55
CA SER A 225 -0.48 11.06 2.20
C SER A 225 -0.60 12.59 2.21
N ILE A 226 -1.44 13.14 3.09
CA ILE A 226 -1.64 14.59 3.22
C ILE A 226 -0.33 15.30 3.61
N ILE A 227 0.46 14.72 4.52
CA ILE A 227 1.76 15.28 4.92
C ILE A 227 2.70 15.35 3.70
N ILE A 228 2.79 14.28 2.92
CA ILE A 228 3.70 14.23 1.78
C ILE A 228 3.25 15.16 0.65
N PHE A 229 1.97 15.12 0.26
CA PHE A 229 1.46 16.02 -0.79
C PHE A 229 1.48 17.48 -0.34
N GLY A 230 1.14 17.76 0.92
CA GLY A 230 1.27 19.09 1.52
C GLY A 230 2.71 19.59 1.50
N GLY A 231 3.67 18.74 1.89
CA GLY A 231 5.09 19.04 1.80
C GLY A 231 5.56 19.34 0.37
N LYS A 232 5.08 18.58 -0.62
CA LYS A 232 5.38 18.84 -2.05
C LYS A 232 4.81 20.18 -2.53
N ILE A 233 3.58 20.52 -2.14
CA ILE A 233 2.95 21.81 -2.47
C ILE A 233 3.73 22.97 -1.83
N LEU A 234 4.11 22.83 -0.56
CA LEU A 234 4.91 23.82 0.15
C LEU A 234 6.29 24.00 -0.49
N ALA A 235 6.95 22.90 -0.87
CA ALA A 235 8.22 22.93 -1.58
C ALA A 235 8.13 23.58 -2.96
N LYS A 236 6.97 23.50 -3.63
CA LYS A 236 6.74 24.20 -4.91
C LYS A 236 6.63 25.70 -4.72
N ASN A 237 5.97 26.15 -3.66
CA ASN A 237 5.64 27.56 -3.46
C ASN A 237 6.69 28.34 -2.67
N THR A 238 7.54 27.67 -1.88
CA THR A 238 8.47 28.34 -0.96
C THR A 238 9.91 27.85 -1.13
N ASN A 239 10.84 28.79 -1.24
CA ASN A 239 12.27 28.49 -1.43
C ASN A 239 12.89 27.74 -0.24
N LEU A 240 12.41 27.98 0.99
CA LEU A 240 12.87 27.28 2.18
C LEU A 240 12.54 25.78 2.10
N PHE A 241 11.27 25.43 1.86
CA PHE A 241 10.86 24.03 1.73
C PHE A 241 11.42 23.39 0.47
N LYS A 242 11.58 24.15 -0.63
CA LYS A 242 12.28 23.68 -1.83
C LYS A 242 13.70 23.21 -1.49
N ASN A 243 14.46 24.02 -0.76
CA ASN A 243 15.84 23.70 -0.39
C ASN A 243 15.92 22.54 0.61
N ILE A 244 15.01 22.48 1.59
CA ILE A 244 15.01 21.43 2.62
C ILE A 244 14.53 20.07 2.07
N LEU A 245 13.49 20.05 1.22
CA LEU A 245 12.83 18.82 0.77
C LEU A 245 13.33 18.32 -0.59
N ILE A 246 13.60 19.22 -1.54
CA ILE A 246 14.04 18.86 -2.90
C ILE A 246 15.56 19.06 -3.04
N GLY A 247 16.10 20.11 -2.43
CA GLY A 247 17.51 20.50 -2.55
C GLY A 247 17.76 21.40 -3.76
N LYS A 248 19.01 21.84 -3.89
CA LYS A 248 19.51 22.53 -5.09
C LYS A 248 20.66 21.70 -5.68
N PRO A 249 20.78 21.63 -7.02
CA PRO A 249 21.96 21.07 -7.64
C PRO A 249 23.20 21.87 -7.21
N ARG A 250 24.32 21.17 -7.01
CA ARG A 250 25.62 21.81 -6.74
C ARG A 250 26.54 21.63 -7.91
N THR A 251 27.08 22.74 -8.41
CA THR A 251 28.01 22.74 -9.54
C THR A 251 29.38 22.24 -9.09
N VAL A 252 29.81 21.11 -9.66
CA VAL A 252 31.10 20.47 -9.39
C VAL A 252 32.18 20.86 -10.40
N ILE A 253 31.77 21.19 -11.64
CA ILE A 253 32.66 21.72 -12.68
C ILE A 253 31.98 22.95 -13.25
N LYS A 254 32.70 24.07 -13.30
CA LYS A 254 32.21 25.33 -13.87
C LYS A 254 33.26 25.91 -14.81
N ASN A 255 32.89 26.17 -16.06
CA ASN A 255 33.80 26.65 -17.11
C ASN A 255 35.11 25.83 -17.21
N GLY A 256 35.02 24.50 -17.12
CA GLY A 256 36.18 23.60 -17.16
C GLY A 256 37.04 23.59 -15.90
N HIS A 257 36.64 24.30 -14.83
CA HIS A 257 37.35 24.31 -13.56
C HIS A 257 36.58 23.51 -12.51
N VAL A 258 37.27 22.61 -11.84
CA VAL A 258 36.72 21.76 -10.79
C VAL A 258 36.53 22.58 -9.51
N ASN A 259 35.31 22.63 -8.99
CA ASN A 259 34.97 23.35 -7.77
C ASN A 259 35.20 22.46 -6.55
N ILE A 260 36.45 22.44 -6.08
CA ILE A 260 36.92 21.57 -4.99
C ILE A 260 36.13 21.82 -3.70
N ASP A 261 35.85 23.07 -3.36
CA ASP A 261 35.16 23.43 -2.12
C ASP A 261 33.75 22.83 -2.04
N ASP A 262 32.98 22.88 -3.12
CA ASP A 262 31.64 22.29 -3.14
C ASP A 262 31.69 20.76 -3.15
N ILE A 263 32.67 20.15 -3.83
CA ILE A 263 32.89 18.70 -3.84
C ILE A 263 33.19 18.19 -2.42
N LEU A 264 34.11 18.84 -1.72
CA LEU A 264 34.46 18.48 -0.33
C LEU A 264 33.31 18.71 0.64
N LYS A 265 32.54 19.80 0.49
CA LYS A 265 31.34 20.06 1.32
C LYS A 265 30.24 19.02 1.13
N MET A 266 30.21 18.33 -0.02
CA MET A 266 29.31 17.21 -0.27
C MET A 266 29.85 15.87 0.24
N GLY A 267 31.08 15.83 0.79
CA GLY A 267 31.72 14.59 1.22
C GLY A 267 32.16 13.70 0.05
N MET A 268 32.32 14.27 -1.15
CA MET A 268 32.69 13.55 -2.37
C MET A 268 34.21 13.62 -2.57
N SER A 269 34.83 12.53 -3.00
CA SER A 269 36.24 12.47 -3.37
C SER A 269 36.46 12.76 -4.86
N ALA A 270 37.71 12.94 -5.27
CA ALA A 270 38.07 13.04 -6.70
C ALA A 270 37.71 11.75 -7.47
N ASP A 271 37.83 10.59 -6.82
CA ASP A 271 37.47 9.30 -7.40
C ASP A 271 35.96 9.20 -7.64
N ASP A 272 35.14 9.69 -6.72
CA ASP A 272 33.69 9.74 -6.86
C ASP A 272 33.25 10.66 -8.01
N LEU A 273 33.90 11.83 -8.15
CA LEU A 273 33.66 12.73 -9.29
C LEU A 273 34.00 12.04 -10.61
N MET A 274 35.19 11.43 -10.70
CA MET A 274 35.63 10.71 -11.89
C MET A 274 34.79 9.46 -12.17
N PHE A 275 34.27 8.79 -11.15
CA PHE A 275 33.34 7.68 -11.29
C PHE A 275 32.01 8.15 -11.89
N ASN A 276 31.44 9.24 -11.37
CA ASN A 276 30.21 9.84 -11.91
C ASN A 276 30.37 10.32 -13.36
N LEU A 277 31.53 10.89 -13.71
CA LEU A 277 31.86 11.26 -15.09
C LEU A 277 31.93 10.02 -16.00
N ARG A 278 32.58 8.94 -15.54
CA ARG A 278 32.69 7.67 -16.28
C ARG A 278 31.33 7.01 -16.50
N LEU A 279 30.43 7.05 -15.51
CA LEU A 279 29.04 6.57 -15.68
C LEU A 279 28.30 7.31 -16.81
N ASN A 280 28.67 8.55 -17.08
CA ASN A 280 28.13 9.37 -18.17
C ASN A 280 29.01 9.32 -19.44
N GLY A 281 29.94 8.36 -19.54
CA GLY A 281 30.79 8.15 -20.71
C GLY A 281 31.98 9.10 -20.84
N ILE A 282 32.29 9.90 -19.81
CA ILE A 282 33.38 10.89 -19.82
C ILE A 282 34.58 10.35 -19.03
N ASN A 283 35.66 10.05 -19.74
CA ASN A 283 36.93 9.59 -19.15
C ASN A 283 37.90 10.73 -18.80
N ASP A 284 37.67 11.92 -19.36
CA ASP A 284 38.54 13.08 -19.17
C ASP A 284 37.70 14.28 -18.70
N TYR A 285 37.87 14.67 -17.44
CA TYR A 285 37.12 15.77 -16.84
C TYR A 285 37.35 17.11 -17.55
N ARG A 286 38.45 17.28 -18.28
CA ARG A 286 38.78 18.52 -18.98
C ARG A 286 37.86 18.79 -20.18
N LYS A 287 37.14 17.76 -20.66
CA LYS A 287 36.14 17.87 -21.74
C LYS A 287 34.79 18.38 -21.26
N VAL A 288 34.66 18.70 -19.97
CA VAL A 288 33.40 19.11 -19.34
C VAL A 288 33.41 20.61 -19.10
N LYS A 289 32.54 21.35 -19.79
CA LYS A 289 32.35 22.79 -19.55
C LYS A 289 31.67 23.02 -18.20
N ASN A 290 30.48 22.46 -18.00
CA ASN A 290 29.80 22.52 -16.71
C ASN A 290 29.26 21.14 -16.32
N ALA A 291 29.33 20.82 -15.03
CA ALA A 291 28.63 19.69 -14.46
C ALA A 291 28.12 20.01 -13.06
N SER A 292 26.93 19.50 -12.75
CA SER A 292 26.29 19.66 -11.45
C SER A 292 25.80 18.33 -10.91
N ILE A 293 25.91 18.14 -9.61
CA ILE A 293 25.38 16.98 -8.89
C ILE A 293 24.01 17.35 -8.31
N GLU A 294 23.00 16.54 -8.62
CA GLU A 294 21.67 16.59 -8.02
C GLU A 294 21.66 15.97 -6.62
N ARG A 295 20.63 16.24 -5.80
CA ARG A 295 20.56 15.73 -4.42
C ARG A 295 20.51 14.20 -4.32
N ASN A 296 20.00 13.53 -5.34
CA ASN A 296 20.01 12.07 -5.42
C ASN A 296 21.37 11.49 -5.85
N GLY A 297 22.39 12.33 -6.05
CA GLY A 297 23.74 11.96 -6.43
C GLY A 297 24.00 11.92 -7.93
N SER A 298 22.99 12.16 -8.78
CA SER A 298 23.20 12.09 -10.22
C SER A 298 23.99 13.28 -10.76
N LEU A 299 24.86 13.02 -11.72
CA LEU A 299 25.57 14.05 -12.46
C LEU A 299 24.78 14.50 -13.69
N THR A 300 24.57 15.80 -13.82
CA THR A 300 24.08 16.46 -15.03
C THR A 300 25.25 17.22 -15.66
N ILE A 301 25.46 17.04 -16.97
CA ILE A 301 26.57 17.64 -17.73
C ILE A 301 26.00 18.54 -18.83
N ASP A 302 26.47 19.78 -18.89
CA ASP A 302 26.28 20.65 -20.05
C ASP A 302 27.54 20.57 -20.92
N ASN A 303 27.40 19.93 -22.09
CA ASN A 303 28.48 19.80 -23.06
C ASN A 303 28.65 21.08 -23.91
N GLU A 304 29.87 21.29 -24.42
CA GLU A 304 30.30 22.46 -25.23
C GLU A 304 29.42 22.82 -26.45
N ASN A 305 28.55 21.92 -26.91
CA ASN A 305 27.73 22.10 -28.12
C ASN A 305 26.26 22.49 -27.88
N GLN A 306 25.85 22.74 -26.63
CA GLN A 306 24.54 23.33 -26.36
C GLN A 306 24.71 24.85 -26.28
N SER A 307 24.13 25.58 -27.25
CA SER A 307 23.92 27.02 -27.16
C SER A 307 23.45 27.38 -25.75
N ASP A 308 24.00 28.44 -25.16
CA ASP A 308 23.68 28.82 -23.77
C ASP A 308 22.18 29.18 -23.68
N ALA A 309 21.35 28.16 -23.43
CA ALA A 309 19.91 28.24 -23.41
C ALA A 309 19.47 28.59 -21.99
N TYR A 310 19.15 29.86 -21.77
CA TYR A 310 18.73 30.33 -20.46
C TYR A 310 17.21 30.20 -20.32
N ILE A 311 16.75 29.33 -19.42
CA ILE A 311 15.34 29.26 -19.05
C ILE A 311 14.97 30.52 -18.24
N VAL A 312 14.19 31.40 -18.84
CA VAL A 312 13.75 32.69 -18.28
C VAL A 312 12.35 32.62 -17.69
N ILE A 313 11.49 31.72 -18.16
CA ILE A 313 10.17 31.43 -17.57
C ILE A 313 9.98 29.92 -17.50
N ALA A 314 9.59 29.41 -16.33
CA ALA A 314 9.22 28.02 -16.12
C ALA A 314 7.92 27.95 -15.30
N ASP A 315 6.94 27.18 -15.78
CA ASP A 315 5.62 27.02 -15.16
C ASP A 315 4.91 28.35 -14.83
N GLY A 316 5.18 29.39 -15.62
CA GLY A 316 4.66 30.73 -15.47
C GLY A 316 5.33 31.59 -14.39
N ALA A 317 6.38 31.09 -13.75
CA ALA A 317 7.25 31.84 -12.86
C ALA A 317 8.50 32.35 -13.59
N VAL A 318 8.90 33.59 -13.31
CA VAL A 318 10.11 34.20 -13.88
C VAL A 318 11.35 33.70 -13.14
N ASN A 319 12.37 33.33 -13.88
CA ASN A 319 13.67 32.97 -13.33
C ASN A 319 14.58 34.20 -13.23
N HIS A 320 14.55 34.89 -12.08
CA HIS A 320 15.34 36.09 -11.86
C HIS A 320 16.86 35.84 -11.97
N ASP A 321 17.34 34.67 -11.56
CA ASP A 321 18.76 34.32 -11.65
C ASP A 321 19.23 34.25 -13.11
N ALA A 322 18.36 33.79 -14.02
CA ALA A 322 18.64 33.79 -15.45
C ALA A 322 18.60 35.20 -16.06
N LEU A 323 17.65 36.03 -15.62
CA LEU A 323 17.56 37.43 -16.08
C LEU A 323 18.79 38.25 -15.69
N VAL A 324 19.29 38.07 -14.47
CA VAL A 324 20.54 38.72 -14.02
C VAL A 324 21.72 38.29 -14.87
N LYS A 325 21.84 36.99 -15.19
CA LYS A 325 22.93 36.48 -16.05
C LYS A 325 22.87 37.02 -17.48
N LEU A 326 21.66 37.29 -17.98
CA LEU A 326 21.43 37.84 -19.31
C LEU A 326 21.48 39.38 -19.34
N ASN A 327 21.68 40.05 -18.21
CA ASN A 327 21.51 41.52 -18.08
C ASN A 327 20.17 42.02 -18.64
N MET A 328 19.09 41.28 -18.40
CA MET A 328 17.75 41.61 -18.87
C MET A 328 16.81 41.94 -17.71
N THR A 329 15.88 42.87 -17.93
CA THR A 329 14.81 43.18 -16.98
C THR A 329 13.54 42.38 -17.27
N GLU A 330 12.63 42.31 -16.29
CA GLU A 330 11.30 41.72 -16.54
C GLU A 330 10.50 42.49 -17.61
N GLN A 331 10.76 43.79 -17.75
CA GLN A 331 10.10 44.61 -18.78
C GLN A 331 10.57 44.21 -20.17
N ASP A 332 11.88 43.97 -20.35
CA ASP A 332 12.44 43.48 -21.61
C ASP A 332 11.85 42.11 -21.97
N LEU A 333 11.67 41.25 -20.97
CA LEU A 333 11.04 39.94 -21.16
C LEU A 333 9.56 40.06 -21.55
N LYS A 334 8.80 40.98 -20.93
CA LYS A 334 7.40 41.25 -21.31
C LYS A 334 7.28 41.76 -22.75
N GLN A 335 8.19 42.62 -23.18
CA GLN A 335 8.21 43.13 -24.55
C GLN A 335 8.47 42.01 -25.56
N ARG A 336 9.39 41.09 -25.24
CA ARG A 336 9.70 39.93 -26.11
C ARG A 336 8.61 38.87 -26.13
N LEU A 337 7.69 38.85 -25.16
CA LEU A 337 6.50 37.98 -25.13
C LEU A 337 5.33 38.49 -25.98
N VAL A 338 5.57 39.46 -26.87
CA VAL A 338 4.61 39.95 -27.85
C VAL A 338 4.88 39.29 -29.20
N VAL A 339 4.02 38.35 -29.60
CA VAL A 339 4.14 37.66 -30.89
C VAL A 339 2.87 37.88 -31.71
N LYS A 340 3.04 38.32 -32.96
CA LYS A 340 1.93 38.58 -33.91
C LYS A 340 0.82 39.48 -33.32
N GLY A 341 1.20 40.51 -32.56
CA GLY A 341 0.28 41.49 -31.97
C GLY A 341 -0.49 41.01 -30.73
N LYS A 342 -0.15 39.86 -30.15
CA LYS A 342 -0.73 39.36 -28.89
C LYS A 342 0.31 39.37 -27.78
N SER A 343 -0.02 39.99 -26.65
CA SER A 343 0.79 39.98 -25.44
C SER A 343 0.38 38.81 -24.55
N PHE A 344 1.35 38.01 -24.11
CA PHE A 344 1.12 36.90 -23.19
C PHE A 344 1.60 37.26 -21.79
N THR A 345 0.80 36.93 -20.78
CA THR A 345 1.22 37.08 -19.37
C THR A 345 2.14 35.92 -18.99
N PHE A 346 3.08 36.14 -18.07
CA PHE A 346 3.98 35.09 -17.58
C PHE A 346 3.24 33.81 -17.17
N LYS A 347 2.11 33.90 -16.45
CA LYS A 347 1.29 32.75 -16.05
C LYS A 347 0.76 31.88 -17.19
N GLN A 348 0.69 32.41 -18.41
CA GLN A 348 0.22 31.68 -19.60
C GLN A 348 1.36 30.93 -20.30
N VAL A 349 2.60 31.23 -19.95
CA VAL A 349 3.81 30.62 -20.51
C VAL A 349 4.18 29.40 -19.68
N PHE A 350 4.21 28.24 -20.30
CA PHE A 350 4.69 27.00 -19.69
C PHE A 350 6.22 27.00 -19.60
N LEU A 351 6.90 27.35 -20.70
CA LEU A 351 8.35 27.39 -20.76
C LEU A 351 8.80 28.52 -21.70
N ALA A 352 9.76 29.34 -21.29
CA ALA A 352 10.46 30.27 -22.18
C ALA A 352 11.97 30.18 -21.98
N GLN A 353 12.69 30.15 -23.09
CA GLN A 353 14.14 30.06 -23.15
C GLN A 353 14.69 31.15 -24.06
N ILE A 354 15.86 31.68 -23.72
CA ILE A 354 16.65 32.51 -24.62
C ILE A 354 17.78 31.65 -25.15
N ILE A 355 17.78 31.41 -26.46
CA ILE A 355 18.76 30.60 -27.18
C ILE A 355 19.38 31.52 -28.23
N ASP A 356 20.69 31.72 -28.17
CA ASP A 356 21.43 32.60 -29.09
C ASP A 356 20.85 34.02 -29.21
N GLY A 357 20.26 34.53 -28.12
CA GLY A 357 19.65 35.86 -28.03
C GLY A 357 18.18 35.94 -28.45
N GLU A 358 17.61 34.88 -29.02
CA GLU A 358 16.21 34.79 -29.43
C GLU A 358 15.34 34.14 -28.35
N LEU A 359 14.13 34.67 -28.15
CA LEU A 359 13.16 34.13 -27.19
C LEU A 359 12.32 33.04 -27.87
N SER A 360 12.45 31.80 -27.41
CA SER A 360 11.56 30.68 -27.74
C SER A 360 10.66 30.37 -26.55
N PHE A 361 9.35 30.25 -26.75
CA PHE A 361 8.43 29.94 -25.66
C PHE A 361 7.25 29.05 -26.07
N ILE A 362 6.75 28.32 -25.08
CA ILE A 362 5.63 27.40 -25.16
C ILE A 362 4.56 27.88 -24.18
N LEU A 363 3.33 28.00 -24.65
CA LEU A 363 2.18 28.41 -23.82
C LEU A 363 1.50 27.19 -23.22
N TYR A 364 0.84 27.38 -22.07
CA TYR A 364 -0.13 26.40 -21.60
C TYR A 364 -1.22 26.19 -22.65
N PRO A 365 -1.65 24.94 -22.91
CA PRO A 365 -2.76 24.69 -23.81
C PRO A 365 -3.98 25.44 -23.30
N GLN A 366 -4.53 26.30 -24.15
CA GLN A 366 -5.80 26.97 -23.87
C GLN A 366 -6.86 25.87 -23.77
N ILE A 367 -7.27 25.51 -22.55
CA ILE A 367 -8.35 24.55 -22.33
C ILE A 367 -9.60 25.18 -22.95
N LYS A 368 -9.91 24.81 -24.20
CA LYS A 368 -11.27 24.99 -24.71
C LYS A 368 -12.14 24.21 -23.75
N ASN A 369 -12.95 24.91 -22.96
CA ASN A 369 -14.03 24.31 -22.18
C ASN A 369 -14.96 23.56 -23.14
N LYS A 370 -14.59 22.34 -23.53
CA LYS A 370 -15.56 21.31 -23.90
C LYS A 370 -16.12 20.85 -22.56
N THR A 371 -17.05 21.63 -22.04
CA THR A 371 -17.81 21.36 -20.84
C THR A 371 -18.24 19.89 -20.89
N ILE A 372 -17.84 19.10 -19.90
CA ILE A 372 -18.27 17.71 -19.70
C ILE A 372 -19.81 17.61 -19.75
N VAL A 373 -20.51 18.69 -19.40
CA VAL A 373 -21.96 18.89 -19.56
C VAL A 373 -22.45 18.63 -21.00
N SER A 374 -21.68 18.98 -22.04
CA SER A 374 -22.09 18.74 -23.45
C SER A 374 -22.04 17.27 -23.87
N ARG A 375 -21.12 16.48 -23.31
CA ARG A 375 -21.07 15.02 -23.54
C ARG A 375 -22.19 14.30 -22.78
N ILE A 376 -22.50 14.75 -21.57
CA ILE A 376 -23.61 14.19 -20.78
C ILE A 376 -24.96 14.56 -21.41
N ARG A 377 -25.15 15.80 -21.90
CA ARG A 377 -26.40 16.20 -22.58
C ARG A 377 -26.64 15.41 -23.87
N LYS A 378 -25.58 15.07 -24.63
CA LYS A 378 -25.69 14.24 -25.83
C LYS A 378 -26.03 12.77 -25.52
N TYR A 379 -25.60 12.25 -24.37
CA TYR A 379 -25.97 10.91 -23.90
C TYR A 379 -27.38 10.85 -23.29
N LEU A 380 -27.79 11.89 -22.55
CA LEU A 380 -29.12 11.96 -21.94
C LEU A 380 -30.22 12.32 -22.94
N TRP A 381 -29.91 13.02 -24.03
CA TRP A 381 -30.91 13.35 -25.07
C TRP A 381 -31.17 12.18 -26.04
N ASN A 382 -30.18 11.32 -26.31
CA ASN A 382 -30.36 10.14 -27.16
C ASN A 382 -31.06 8.96 -26.45
N SER A 383 -31.36 9.07 -25.15
CA SER A 383 -32.05 8.04 -24.38
C SER A 383 -33.58 8.17 -24.40
N ASN A 384 -34.12 9.30 -24.88
CA ASN A 384 -35.57 9.59 -24.83
C ASN A 384 -36.25 9.61 -26.22
N SER A 385 -35.59 9.15 -27.28
CA SER A 385 -36.16 9.11 -28.63
C SER A 385 -36.55 7.72 -29.14
N ASN A 386 -36.53 6.69 -28.29
CA ASN A 386 -36.95 5.31 -28.65
C ASN A 386 -38.00 4.77 -27.66
N VAL A 387 -39.05 5.56 -27.40
CA VAL A 387 -40.33 5.03 -26.91
C VAL A 387 -41.42 5.68 -27.76
N ASN A 388 -41.72 5.02 -28.87
CA ASN A 388 -43.03 5.01 -29.53
C ASN A 388 -43.21 3.59 -30.07
#